data_AF-A0A2H3BQ24-F1
#
_entry.id   AF-A0A2H3BQ24-F1
#
_cell.length_a   1.000
_cell.length_b   1.000
_cell.length_c   1.000
_cell.angle_alpha   90.00
_cell.angle_beta   90.00
_cell.angle_gamma   90.00
#
_symmetry.space_group_name_H-M   'P 1'
#
loop_
_entity.id
_entity.type
_entity.pdbx_description
1 polymer ?
#
loop_
_entity_poly.entity_id
_entity_poly.type
_entity_poly.pdbx_seq_one_letter_code
_entity_poly.pdbx_strand_id
1 'polypeptide(L)'
;MELNELEYGEDDSWAKAPVPLDERQYVKQTPLTETVWCNIKRDFITSLDAAKARKIALEREDLLAARAELCAPILRDYSNHADRLPCDEALPNLQDFVLLEPLNHVIQQPSYVNLDKDSFMSLIPHLPGMMSQWRQRITEKFLSIFPGPSFLGGPLAVHVARCSSCPAILFYPQVLAHHCMIKSPQSTSSKAWDCNVLLFDERLAAIVKDVVLVLGRDIETTTASELDELEMYIHCQDCDTSRYRHGQYPLFGWRRLISHVYQAKTTKCASRTNLRPVSSQWTKSSECFIVGGHRDDYIWCCWHCRGTENQSQLMYHSAIKAHLVKEHGIKKSSVNVDYYKELGASPGISGFTLTVCSDCD
;
A
#
# COMPACT_ATOMS: atom_id res chain seq x y z
N MET A 1 -44.52 21.06 -32.74
CA MET A 1 -43.11 21.46 -32.83
C MET A 1 -42.30 20.23 -32.46
N GLU A 2 -41.83 19.52 -33.48
CA GLU A 2 -41.12 18.25 -33.32
C GLU A 2 -39.70 18.52 -32.80
N LEU A 3 -39.18 17.66 -31.92
CA LEU A 3 -37.81 17.70 -31.39
C LEU A 3 -36.72 17.77 -32.49
N ASN A 4 -37.09 17.43 -33.73
CA ASN A 4 -36.28 17.51 -34.94
C ASN A 4 -35.80 18.93 -35.28
N GLU A 5 -36.52 19.99 -34.87
CA GLU A 5 -36.13 21.38 -35.17
C GLU A 5 -35.00 21.93 -34.27
N LEU A 6 -34.60 21.20 -33.22
CA LEU A 6 -33.59 21.64 -32.25
C LEU A 6 -32.20 21.00 -32.46
N GLU A 7 -31.95 20.29 -33.58
CA GLU A 7 -30.73 19.47 -33.79
C GLU A 7 -30.56 18.33 -32.76
N TYR A 8 -31.66 17.82 -32.19
CA TYR A 8 -31.66 16.67 -31.26
C TYR A 8 -32.16 15.37 -31.94
N GLY A 9 -32.13 15.30 -33.27
CA GLY A 9 -32.61 14.15 -34.04
C GLY A 9 -31.74 12.89 -33.86
N GLU A 10 -32.40 11.79 -33.52
CA GLU A 10 -31.99 10.37 -33.66
C GLU A 10 -30.96 9.76 -32.70
N ASP A 11 -30.60 10.40 -31.58
CA ASP A 11 -29.77 9.72 -30.57
C ASP A 11 -30.62 9.26 -29.37
N ASP A 12 -31.29 8.11 -29.49
CA ASP A 12 -32.09 7.45 -28.44
C ASP A 12 -31.27 7.06 -27.17
N SER A 13 -29.98 7.43 -27.12
CA SER A 13 -29.08 7.10 -26.01
C SER A 13 -29.35 7.88 -24.72
N TRP A 14 -30.14 8.96 -24.74
CA TRP A 14 -30.44 9.77 -23.55
C TRP A 14 -31.26 9.00 -22.49
N ALA A 15 -31.92 7.91 -22.87
CA ALA A 15 -32.70 7.06 -21.97
C ALA A 15 -31.84 6.23 -20.97
N LYS A 16 -30.50 6.17 -21.16
CA LYS A 16 -29.60 5.36 -20.31
C LYS A 16 -28.88 6.13 -19.20
N ALA A 17 -28.93 7.47 -19.20
CA ALA A 17 -28.40 8.24 -18.09
C ALA A 17 -29.39 8.23 -16.92
N PRO A 18 -28.99 7.85 -15.69
CA PRO A 18 -29.88 7.95 -14.53
C PRO A 18 -30.20 9.42 -14.26
N VAL A 19 -31.38 9.86 -14.68
CA VAL A 19 -31.92 11.16 -14.25
C VAL A 19 -32.32 11.01 -12.78
N PRO A 20 -31.88 11.90 -11.87
CA PRO A 20 -32.33 11.90 -10.48
C PRO A 20 -33.86 11.86 -10.40
N LEU A 21 -34.38 10.88 -9.67
CA LEU A 21 -35.78 10.44 -9.70
C LEU A 21 -36.78 11.37 -8.99
N ASP A 22 -36.43 12.64 -8.77
CA ASP A 22 -37.23 13.60 -7.99
C ASP A 22 -38.03 14.61 -8.86
N GLU A 23 -37.82 14.66 -10.18
CA GLU A 23 -38.50 15.65 -11.04
C GLU A 23 -39.87 15.18 -11.60
N ARG A 24 -40.37 14.01 -11.22
CA ARG A 24 -41.67 13.50 -11.74
C ARG A 24 -42.91 14.19 -11.12
N GLN A 25 -42.74 15.20 -10.27
CA GLN A 25 -43.87 15.88 -9.61
C GLN A 25 -44.60 16.93 -10.47
N TYR A 26 -44.14 17.22 -11.69
CA TYR A 26 -44.72 18.30 -12.50
C TYR A 26 -45.09 17.88 -13.93
N VAL A 27 -46.11 17.04 -14.12
CA VAL A 27 -46.84 17.05 -15.39
C VAL A 27 -48.35 16.94 -15.14
N LYS A 28 -48.99 18.08 -14.85
CA LYS A 28 -50.39 18.24 -15.25
C LYS A 28 -50.40 18.35 -16.77
N GLN A 29 -51.13 17.46 -17.45
CA GLN A 29 -51.26 17.43 -18.92
C GLN A 29 -52.08 18.62 -19.44
N THR A 30 -51.54 19.83 -19.29
CA THR A 30 -52.10 21.05 -19.88
C THR A 30 -51.51 21.19 -21.29
N PRO A 31 -52.31 21.56 -22.32
CA PRO A 31 -51.78 21.80 -23.66
C PRO A 31 -50.64 22.82 -23.62
N LEU A 32 -49.51 22.48 -24.25
CA LEU A 32 -48.35 23.36 -24.33
C LEU A 32 -48.69 24.54 -25.25
N THR A 33 -49.10 25.67 -24.68
CA THR A 33 -49.33 26.91 -25.45
C THR A 33 -48.00 27.61 -25.74
N GLU A 34 -47.97 28.50 -26.74
CA GLU A 34 -46.76 29.26 -27.08
C GLU A 34 -46.20 30.06 -25.90
N THR A 35 -47.09 30.60 -25.07
CA THR A 35 -46.74 31.32 -23.84
C THR A 35 -46.10 30.38 -22.81
N VAL A 36 -46.66 29.18 -22.63
CA VAL A 36 -46.08 28.17 -21.72
C VAL A 36 -44.73 27.69 -22.25
N TRP A 37 -44.61 27.47 -23.57
CA TRP A 37 -43.33 27.11 -24.19
C TRP A 37 -42.27 28.17 -23.99
N CYS A 38 -42.55 29.44 -24.28
CA CYS A 38 -41.60 30.54 -24.04
C CYS A 38 -41.12 30.59 -22.58
N ASN A 39 -42.01 30.31 -21.63
CA ASN A 39 -41.66 30.30 -20.20
C ASN A 39 -40.74 29.13 -19.82
N ILE A 40 -40.90 27.95 -20.42
CA ILE A 40 -40.09 26.76 -20.08
C ILE A 40 -38.87 26.55 -21.00
N LYS A 41 -38.85 27.16 -22.18
CA LYS A 41 -37.84 26.92 -23.23
C LYS A 41 -36.41 27.12 -22.71
N ARG A 42 -36.17 28.19 -21.96
CA ARG A 42 -34.85 28.50 -21.41
C ARG A 42 -34.37 27.42 -20.44
N ASP A 43 -35.23 27.03 -19.51
CA ASP A 43 -34.90 26.05 -18.48
C ASP A 43 -34.75 24.65 -19.10
N PHE A 44 -35.57 24.33 -20.11
CA PHE A 44 -35.45 23.12 -20.92
C PHE A 44 -34.13 23.04 -21.69
N ILE A 45 -33.73 24.10 -22.41
CA ILE A 45 -32.44 24.16 -23.12
C ILE A 45 -31.28 24.03 -22.13
N THR A 46 -31.33 24.73 -20.99
CA THR A 46 -30.29 24.63 -19.94
C THR A 46 -30.15 23.21 -19.42
N SER A 47 -31.28 22.52 -19.21
CA SER A 47 -31.29 21.12 -18.77
C SER A 47 -30.71 20.18 -19.83
N LEU A 48 -31.04 20.40 -21.11
CA LEU A 48 -30.49 19.63 -22.23
C LEU A 48 -28.97 19.84 -22.38
N ASP A 49 -28.48 21.07 -22.27
CA ASP A 49 -27.04 21.36 -22.33
C ASP A 49 -26.28 20.72 -21.16
N ALA A 50 -26.86 20.75 -19.96
CA ALA A 50 -26.30 20.07 -18.79
C ALA A 50 -26.28 18.54 -18.98
N ALA A 51 -27.32 17.96 -19.61
CA ALA A 51 -27.36 16.54 -19.94
C ALA A 51 -26.31 16.17 -21.00
N LYS A 52 -26.13 16.97 -22.05
CA LYS A 52 -25.08 16.81 -23.05
C LYS A 52 -23.68 16.87 -22.42
N ALA A 53 -23.43 17.87 -21.56
CA ALA A 53 -22.16 18.02 -20.87
C ALA A 53 -21.85 16.79 -19.98
N ARG A 54 -22.85 16.28 -19.25
CA ARG A 54 -22.70 15.03 -18.47
C ARG A 54 -22.39 13.82 -19.36
N LYS A 55 -23.08 13.66 -20.49
CA LYS A 55 -22.82 12.57 -21.44
C LYS A 55 -21.38 12.61 -21.94
N ILE A 56 -20.92 13.78 -22.42
CA ILE A 56 -19.55 13.98 -22.89
C ILE A 56 -18.52 13.68 -21.79
N ALA A 57 -18.80 14.09 -20.55
CA ALA A 57 -17.92 13.82 -19.41
C ALA A 57 -17.81 12.31 -19.13
N LEU A 58 -18.92 11.58 -19.13
CA LEU A 58 -18.94 10.12 -18.93
C LEU A 58 -18.22 9.38 -20.06
N GLU A 59 -18.50 9.74 -21.32
CA GLU A 59 -17.80 9.16 -22.48
C GLU A 59 -16.29 9.41 -22.42
N ARG A 60 -15.89 10.59 -21.92
CA ARG A 60 -14.48 10.92 -21.71
C ARG A 60 -13.87 10.10 -20.59
N GLU A 61 -14.57 9.90 -19.49
CA GLU A 61 -14.14 9.08 -18.36
C GLU A 61 -13.97 7.61 -18.78
N ASP A 62 -14.96 7.05 -19.48
CA ASP A 62 -14.91 5.68 -20.03
C ASP A 62 -13.73 5.50 -20.99
N LEU A 63 -13.50 6.47 -21.87
CA LEU A 63 -12.34 6.46 -22.78
C LEU A 63 -11.01 6.49 -22.03
N LEU A 64 -10.90 7.33 -21.00
CA LEU A 64 -9.68 7.42 -20.19
C LEU A 64 -9.43 6.14 -19.39
N ALA A 65 -10.48 5.53 -18.83
CA ALA A 65 -10.39 4.25 -18.15
C ALA A 65 -9.92 3.15 -19.11
N ALA A 66 -10.50 3.06 -20.31
CA ALA A 66 -10.09 2.09 -21.33
C ALA A 66 -8.61 2.27 -21.74
N ARG A 67 -8.14 3.52 -21.86
CA ARG A 67 -6.73 3.82 -22.17
C ARG A 67 -5.79 3.51 -21.00
N ALA A 68 -6.21 3.76 -19.77
CA ALA A 68 -5.46 3.42 -18.57
C ALA A 68 -5.22 1.89 -18.47
N GLU A 69 -6.21 1.08 -18.84
CA GLU A 69 -6.08 -0.38 -18.87
C GLU A 69 -5.03 -0.90 -19.87
N LEU A 70 -4.71 -0.13 -20.93
CA LEU A 70 -3.60 -0.46 -21.83
C LEU A 70 -2.23 -0.45 -21.12
N CYS A 71 -2.11 0.29 -20.01
CA CYS A 71 -0.89 0.36 -19.21
C CYS A 71 -0.72 -0.83 -18.24
N ALA A 72 -1.79 -1.57 -17.95
CA ALA A 72 -1.75 -2.71 -17.04
C ALA A 72 -0.74 -3.81 -17.47
N PRO A 73 -0.68 -4.26 -18.73
CA PRO A 73 0.35 -5.21 -19.16
C PRO A 73 1.77 -4.63 -19.05
N ILE A 74 1.95 -3.34 -19.36
CA ILE A 74 3.28 -2.69 -19.28
C ILE A 74 3.81 -2.68 -17.85
N LEU A 75 2.96 -2.27 -16.89
CA LEU A 75 3.32 -2.28 -15.47
C LEU A 75 3.61 -3.70 -14.97
N ARG A 76 2.83 -4.67 -15.43
CA ARG A 76 2.99 -6.09 -15.08
C ARG A 76 4.31 -6.64 -15.61
N ASP A 77 4.62 -6.43 -16.88
CA ASP A 77 5.85 -6.89 -17.52
C ASP A 77 7.08 -6.26 -16.85
N TYR A 78 7.01 -4.96 -16.54
CA TYR A 78 8.06 -4.28 -15.77
C TYR A 78 8.21 -4.86 -14.36
N SER A 79 7.10 -5.08 -13.65
CA SER A 79 7.10 -5.60 -12.27
C SER A 79 7.59 -7.04 -12.19
N ASN A 80 7.33 -7.84 -13.23
CA ASN A 80 7.64 -9.26 -13.29
C ASN A 80 8.96 -9.55 -14.03
N HIS A 81 9.74 -8.51 -14.35
CA HIS A 81 11.07 -8.70 -14.93
C HIS A 81 12.02 -9.35 -13.92
N ALA A 82 12.83 -10.32 -14.34
CA ALA A 82 13.71 -11.09 -13.45
C ALA A 82 14.71 -10.20 -12.67
N ASP A 83 15.20 -9.13 -13.30
CA ASP A 83 16.11 -8.15 -12.68
C ASP A 83 15.48 -7.35 -11.53
N ARG A 84 14.17 -7.52 -11.26
CA ARG A 84 13.45 -6.89 -10.16
C ARG A 84 13.31 -7.79 -8.93
N LEU A 85 14.00 -8.93 -8.92
CA LEU A 85 14.14 -9.79 -7.76
C LEU A 85 15.46 -9.48 -7.02
N PRO A 86 15.46 -9.42 -5.68
CA PRO A 86 14.28 -9.52 -4.80
C PRO A 86 13.35 -8.29 -4.92
N CYS A 87 12.06 -8.47 -4.59
CA CYS A 87 11.07 -7.38 -4.58
C CYS A 87 11.27 -6.44 -3.37
N ASP A 88 12.39 -5.73 -3.35
CA ASP A 88 12.82 -4.84 -2.27
C ASP A 88 12.37 -3.38 -2.46
N GLU A 89 11.97 -3.00 -3.68
CA GLU A 89 11.47 -1.68 -4.00
C GLU A 89 9.94 -1.63 -4.12
N ALA A 90 9.35 -0.59 -3.54
CA ALA A 90 7.94 -0.27 -3.77
C ALA A 90 7.71 0.10 -5.24
N LEU A 91 6.59 -0.38 -5.79
CA LEU A 91 6.12 -0.04 -7.13
C LEU A 91 4.73 0.60 -7.06
N PRO A 92 4.42 1.53 -7.98
CA PRO A 92 3.08 2.09 -8.09
C PRO A 92 2.07 1.00 -8.42
N ASN A 93 0.86 1.16 -7.90
CA ASN A 93 -0.28 0.42 -8.45
C ASN A 93 -0.72 1.06 -9.77
N LEU A 94 -1.67 0.45 -10.49
CA LEU A 94 -2.10 0.95 -11.79
C LEU A 94 -2.59 2.41 -11.74
N GLN A 95 -3.33 2.80 -10.70
CA GLN A 95 -3.82 4.17 -10.54
C GLN A 95 -2.69 5.18 -10.35
N ASP A 96 -1.65 4.83 -9.61
CA ASP A 96 -0.47 5.69 -9.50
C ASP A 96 0.35 5.73 -10.80
N PHE A 97 0.44 4.58 -11.48
CA PHE A 97 1.26 4.41 -12.67
C PHE A 97 0.78 5.24 -13.86
N VAL A 98 -0.53 5.28 -14.08
CA VAL A 98 -1.14 6.07 -15.18
C VAL A 98 -1.07 7.58 -14.94
N LEU A 99 -0.77 8.00 -13.70
CA LEU A 99 -0.56 9.41 -13.33
C LEU A 99 0.91 9.86 -13.45
N LEU A 100 1.83 8.96 -13.84
CA LEU A 100 3.23 9.34 -14.05
C LEU A 100 3.39 10.05 -15.40
N GLU A 101 4.23 11.08 -15.46
CA GLU A 101 4.62 11.65 -16.74
C GLU A 101 5.82 10.87 -17.33
N PRO A 102 5.85 10.66 -18.65
CA PRO A 102 4.94 11.17 -19.69
C PRO A 102 3.71 10.29 -20.00
N LEU A 103 3.44 9.21 -19.24
CA LEU A 103 2.31 8.29 -19.50
C LEU A 103 0.96 9.01 -19.47
N ASN A 104 0.74 9.81 -18.42
CA ASN A 104 -0.48 10.58 -18.25
C ASN A 104 -0.76 11.48 -19.47
N HIS A 105 0.27 12.16 -20.01
CA HIS A 105 0.11 12.95 -21.22
C HIS A 105 -0.39 12.15 -22.42
N VAL A 106 0.13 10.92 -22.63
CA VAL A 106 -0.32 10.03 -23.72
C VAL A 106 -1.79 9.62 -23.50
N ILE A 107 -2.14 9.20 -22.28
CA ILE A 107 -3.52 8.78 -21.94
C ILE A 107 -4.52 9.93 -22.14
N GLN A 108 -4.12 11.14 -21.78
CA GLN A 108 -4.94 12.35 -21.84
C GLN A 108 -5.10 12.94 -23.25
N GLN A 109 -4.54 12.33 -24.30
CA GLN A 109 -4.72 12.81 -25.67
C GLN A 109 -6.21 12.94 -26.08
N PRO A 110 -6.53 13.75 -27.08
CA PRO A 110 -7.91 13.92 -27.56
C PRO A 110 -8.58 12.61 -27.99
N SER A 111 -9.92 12.58 -28.02
CA SER A 111 -10.70 11.37 -28.32
C SER A 111 -10.52 10.83 -29.74
N TYR A 112 -10.17 11.68 -30.70
CA TYR A 112 -9.91 11.28 -32.08
C TYR A 112 -8.58 10.53 -32.26
N VAL A 113 -7.71 10.52 -31.25
CA VAL A 113 -6.46 9.76 -31.29
C VAL A 113 -6.74 8.33 -30.79
N ASN A 114 -6.57 7.35 -31.66
CA ASN A 114 -6.64 5.95 -31.26
C ASN A 114 -5.32 5.55 -30.60
N LEU A 115 -5.41 5.07 -29.36
CA LEU A 115 -4.26 4.53 -28.64
C LEU A 115 -4.33 3.01 -28.60
N ASP A 116 -3.17 2.40 -28.75
CA ASP A 116 -2.95 0.97 -28.61
C ASP A 116 -1.75 0.72 -27.69
N LYS A 117 -1.31 -0.54 -27.60
CA LYS A 117 -0.14 -0.90 -26.78
C LYS A 117 1.15 -0.28 -27.32
N ASP A 118 1.29 -0.20 -28.64
CA ASP A 118 2.49 0.29 -29.32
C ASP A 118 2.73 1.78 -29.07
N SER A 119 1.65 2.52 -28.82
CA SER A 119 1.65 3.93 -28.42
C SER A 119 2.50 4.22 -27.16
N PHE A 120 2.77 3.21 -26.33
CA PHE A 120 3.53 3.34 -25.09
C PHE A 120 4.96 2.78 -25.16
N MET A 121 5.37 2.15 -26.27
CA MET A 121 6.65 1.43 -26.36
C MET A 121 7.86 2.34 -26.17
N SER A 122 7.78 3.59 -26.65
CA SER A 122 8.84 4.59 -26.48
C SER A 122 9.06 4.99 -25.02
N LEU A 123 8.09 4.72 -24.13
CA LEU A 123 8.16 5.06 -22.70
C LEU A 123 8.80 3.96 -21.86
N ILE A 124 8.84 2.73 -22.36
CA ILE A 124 9.39 1.56 -21.64
C ILE A 124 10.83 1.81 -21.13
N PRO A 125 11.77 2.35 -21.94
CA PRO A 125 13.12 2.63 -21.47
C PRO A 125 13.20 3.64 -20.32
N HIS A 126 12.17 4.46 -20.14
CA HIS A 126 12.11 5.51 -19.11
C HIS A 126 11.44 5.06 -17.81
N LEU A 127 10.81 3.88 -17.79
CA LEU A 127 10.11 3.36 -16.62
C LEU A 127 10.96 3.36 -15.34
N PRO A 128 12.24 2.95 -15.32
CA PRO A 128 13.04 2.97 -14.10
C PRO A 128 13.12 4.37 -13.45
N GLY A 129 13.29 5.41 -14.27
CA GLY A 129 13.31 6.79 -13.81
C GLY A 129 11.96 7.23 -13.26
N MET A 130 10.87 6.86 -13.93
CA MET A 130 9.51 7.18 -13.51
C MET A 130 9.15 6.52 -12.17
N MET A 131 9.52 5.24 -11.98
CA MET A 131 9.31 4.54 -10.71
C MET A 131 10.09 5.18 -9.56
N SER A 132 11.32 5.60 -9.84
CA SER A 132 12.17 6.27 -8.85
C SER A 132 11.59 7.63 -8.44
N GLN A 133 11.12 8.43 -9.40
CA GLN A 133 10.43 9.70 -9.12
C GLN A 133 9.14 9.49 -8.33
N TRP A 134 8.35 8.46 -8.67
CA TRP A 134 7.16 8.11 -7.89
C TRP A 134 7.52 7.75 -6.44
N ARG A 135 8.50 6.88 -6.23
CA ARG A 135 8.98 6.51 -4.88
C ARG A 135 9.46 7.72 -4.09
N GLN A 136 10.21 8.62 -4.73
CA GLN A 136 10.65 9.85 -4.09
C GLN A 136 9.46 10.68 -3.60
N ARG A 137 8.46 10.92 -4.46
CA ARG A 137 7.26 11.70 -4.09
C ARG A 137 6.49 11.09 -2.92
N ILE A 138 6.27 9.77 -2.91
CA ILE A 138 5.56 9.12 -1.79
C ILE A 138 6.41 9.07 -0.53
N THR A 139 7.75 9.01 -0.66
CA THR A 139 8.68 9.11 0.48
C THR A 139 8.62 10.51 1.10
N GLU A 140 8.61 11.56 0.27
CA GLU A 140 8.45 12.95 0.75
C GLU A 140 7.10 13.16 1.44
N LYS A 141 6.01 12.61 0.89
CA LYS A 141 4.70 12.59 1.56
C LYS A 141 4.74 11.85 2.89
N PHE A 142 5.38 10.69 2.95
CA PHE A 142 5.56 9.97 4.20
C PHE A 142 6.33 10.79 5.24
N LEU A 143 7.43 11.44 4.84
CA LEU A 143 8.24 12.26 5.75
C LEU A 143 7.48 13.51 6.23
N SER A 144 6.55 14.04 5.42
CA SER A 144 5.76 15.23 5.78
C SER A 144 4.85 15.07 6.99
N ILE A 145 4.59 13.84 7.46
CA ILE A 145 3.75 13.60 8.64
C ILE A 145 4.50 13.78 9.96
N PHE A 146 5.83 13.83 9.92
CA PHE A 146 6.68 13.93 11.10
C PHE A 146 6.99 15.39 11.44
N PRO A 147 7.03 15.77 12.72
CA PRO A 147 7.40 17.12 13.13
C PRO A 147 8.90 17.39 12.91
N GLY A 148 9.22 18.63 12.54
CA GLY A 148 10.59 19.09 12.32
C GLY A 148 10.90 19.35 10.85
N PRO A 149 12.04 19.97 10.54
CA PRO A 149 12.49 20.09 9.16
C PRO A 149 12.74 18.69 8.60
N SER A 150 12.18 18.39 7.42
CA SER A 150 12.58 17.22 6.66
C SER A 150 14.09 17.32 6.42
N PHE A 151 14.87 16.56 7.19
CA PHE A 151 16.31 16.57 7.06
C PHE A 151 16.67 16.10 5.64
N LEU A 152 17.75 16.63 5.08
CA LEU A 152 18.26 16.23 3.77
C LEU A 152 18.76 14.76 3.74
N GLY A 153 18.79 14.09 4.91
CA GLY A 153 18.98 12.64 5.03
C GLY A 153 17.63 11.93 4.96
N GLY A 154 17.56 10.83 4.22
CA GLY A 154 16.33 10.08 3.98
C GLY A 154 15.66 9.48 5.25
N PRO A 155 14.73 8.53 5.08
CA PRO A 155 13.95 7.99 6.19
C PRO A 155 14.80 7.26 7.25
N LEU A 156 14.90 7.86 8.42
CA LEU A 156 15.49 7.30 9.64
C LEU A 156 14.59 6.25 10.33
N ALA A 157 15.17 5.45 11.23
CA ALA A 157 14.46 4.47 12.04
C ALA A 157 13.37 5.10 12.91
N VAL A 158 13.62 6.32 13.40
CA VAL A 158 12.69 7.09 14.24
C VAL A 158 11.49 7.63 13.47
N HIS A 159 11.52 7.63 12.13
CA HIS A 159 10.35 7.93 11.29
C HIS A 159 9.43 6.70 11.26
N VAL A 160 8.71 6.51 12.36
CA VAL A 160 7.76 5.42 12.58
C VAL A 160 6.33 5.94 12.60
N ALA A 161 5.44 5.32 11.83
CA ALA A 161 4.03 5.68 11.78
C ALA A 161 3.15 4.55 12.26
N ARG A 162 1.97 4.88 12.80
CA ARG A 162 0.89 3.92 13.00
C ARG A 162 -0.16 4.08 11.92
N CYS A 163 -0.78 2.98 11.51
CA CYS A 163 -1.96 3.03 10.65
C CYS A 163 -3.21 3.30 11.50
N SER A 164 -4.10 4.16 11.04
CA SER A 164 -5.41 4.39 11.68
C SER A 164 -6.44 3.31 11.32
N SER A 165 -6.21 2.56 10.24
CA SER A 165 -7.15 1.58 9.70
C SER A 165 -6.84 0.13 10.12
N CYS A 166 -5.65 -0.13 10.66
CA CYS A 166 -5.24 -1.45 11.12
C CYS A 166 -4.21 -1.32 12.27
N PRO A 167 -3.91 -2.40 13.04
CA PRO A 167 -3.02 -2.30 14.21
C PRO A 167 -1.52 -2.24 13.86
N ALA A 168 -1.16 -2.00 12.60
CA ALA A 168 0.23 -2.05 12.15
C ALA A 168 1.06 -0.84 12.62
N ILE A 169 2.27 -1.14 13.09
CA ILE A 169 3.36 -0.18 13.26
C ILE A 169 4.24 -0.28 12.01
N LEU A 170 4.45 0.84 11.33
CA LEU A 170 5.03 0.91 10.00
C LEU A 170 6.34 1.69 10.04
N PHE A 171 7.36 1.12 9.41
CA PHE A 171 8.67 1.73 9.20
C PHE A 171 8.97 1.77 7.71
N TYR A 172 9.95 2.58 7.34
CA TYR A 172 10.52 2.55 6.00
C TYR A 172 11.36 1.27 5.77
N PRO A 173 11.39 0.70 4.54
CA PRO A 173 10.56 1.03 3.37
C PRO A 173 9.17 0.37 3.41
N GLN A 174 8.88 -0.50 4.38
CA GLN A 174 7.65 -1.32 4.40
C GLN A 174 6.37 -0.50 4.37
N VAL A 175 6.39 0.71 4.94
CA VAL A 175 5.29 1.67 4.89
C VAL A 175 4.86 1.95 3.45
N LEU A 176 5.77 2.04 2.49
CA LEU A 176 5.42 2.39 1.12
C LEU A 176 4.52 1.33 0.43
N ALA A 177 4.60 0.08 0.86
CA ALA A 177 3.83 -1.03 0.30
C ALA A 177 2.62 -1.44 1.16
N HIS A 178 2.33 -0.73 2.25
CA HIS A 178 1.30 -1.18 3.18
C HIS A 178 -0.12 -0.99 2.60
N HIS A 179 -0.90 -2.08 2.60
CA HIS A 179 -2.15 -2.22 1.84
C HIS A 179 -3.21 -1.14 2.12
N CYS A 180 -3.31 -0.60 3.33
CA CYS A 180 -4.27 0.47 3.65
C CYS A 180 -4.02 1.78 2.88
N MET A 181 -2.83 1.97 2.30
CA MET A 181 -2.52 3.15 1.47
C MET A 181 -2.89 2.96 0.01
N ILE A 182 -3.09 1.71 -0.42
CA ILE A 182 -3.31 1.35 -1.83
C ILE A 182 -4.73 0.83 -2.05
N LYS A 183 -5.41 0.37 -1.00
CA LYS A 183 -6.79 -0.14 -1.06
C LYS A 183 -7.72 0.73 -0.25
N SER A 184 -8.91 0.99 -0.79
CA SER A 184 -10.00 1.59 -0.02
C SER A 184 -10.65 0.51 0.86
N PRO A 185 -11.01 0.80 2.12
CA PRO A 185 -11.76 -0.15 2.95
C PRO A 185 -13.16 -0.44 2.38
N GLN A 186 -13.68 0.41 1.49
CA GLN A 186 -15.04 0.32 0.95
C GLN A 186 -15.09 -0.17 -0.52
N SER A 187 -13.94 -0.38 -1.17
CA SER A 187 -13.88 -0.79 -2.57
C SER A 187 -12.86 -1.90 -2.81
N THR A 188 -13.16 -2.79 -3.75
CA THR A 188 -12.21 -3.76 -4.28
C THR A 188 -11.20 -3.12 -5.24
N SER A 189 -11.49 -1.91 -5.73
CA SER A 189 -10.56 -1.16 -6.59
C SER A 189 -9.40 -0.58 -5.79
N SER A 190 -8.20 -0.66 -6.39
CA SER A 190 -7.03 0.05 -5.87
C SER A 190 -7.23 1.56 -6.03
N LYS A 191 -6.70 2.35 -5.10
CA LYS A 191 -6.63 3.80 -5.17
C LYS A 191 -5.17 4.24 -5.34
N ALA A 192 -4.96 5.47 -5.81
CA ALA A 192 -3.63 6.07 -5.79
C ALA A 192 -3.09 6.14 -4.34
N TRP A 193 -1.78 6.00 -4.18
CA TRP A 193 -1.13 5.98 -2.87
C TRP A 193 -1.36 7.30 -2.13
N ASP A 194 -1.80 7.21 -0.88
CA ASP A 194 -1.93 8.35 0.03
C ASP A 194 -1.44 8.02 1.44
N CYS A 195 -1.11 9.05 2.21
CA CYS A 195 -0.68 8.93 3.62
C CYS A 195 -1.80 9.30 4.61
N ASN A 196 -3.06 9.38 4.16
CA ASN A 196 -4.20 9.87 4.97
C ASN A 196 -4.48 8.99 6.21
N VAL A 197 -4.10 7.71 6.13
CA VAL A 197 -4.26 6.75 7.22
C VAL A 197 -3.03 6.65 8.13
N LEU A 198 -1.94 7.36 7.81
CA LEU A 198 -0.72 7.34 8.60
C LEU A 198 -0.78 8.42 9.67
N LEU A 199 -0.43 8.04 10.89
CA LEU A 199 -0.42 8.94 12.03
C LEU A 199 0.95 8.88 12.71
N PHE A 200 1.52 10.07 12.94
CA PHE A 200 2.65 10.23 13.84
C PHE A 200 2.19 9.98 15.28
N ASP A 201 3.01 9.27 16.04
CA ASP A 201 2.78 8.96 17.45
C ASP A 201 4.05 9.24 18.25
N GLU A 202 4.03 10.29 19.06
CA GLU A 202 5.17 10.75 19.84
C GLU A 202 5.68 9.68 20.81
N ARG A 203 4.78 8.92 21.43
CA ARG A 203 5.16 7.85 22.35
C ARG A 203 5.88 6.74 21.59
N LEU A 204 5.36 6.36 20.43
CA LEU A 204 5.98 5.36 19.58
C LEU A 204 7.38 5.81 19.13
N ALA A 205 7.51 7.04 18.61
CA ALA A 205 8.81 7.59 18.21
C ALA A 205 9.81 7.62 19.38
N ALA A 206 9.35 7.95 20.59
CA ALA A 206 10.18 7.95 21.79
C ALA A 206 10.67 6.53 22.17
N ILE A 207 9.82 5.50 22.03
CA ILE A 207 10.24 4.09 22.22
C ILE A 207 11.31 3.71 21.19
N VAL A 208 11.14 4.09 19.92
CA VAL A 208 12.12 3.76 18.88
C VAL A 208 13.46 4.44 19.13
N LYS A 209 13.46 5.71 19.57
CA LYS A 209 14.69 6.42 19.97
C LYS A 209 15.46 5.66 21.05
N ASP A 210 14.76 5.20 22.08
CA ASP A 210 15.40 4.45 23.16
C ASP A 210 15.98 3.12 22.66
N VAL A 211 15.28 2.43 21.76
CA VAL A 211 15.79 1.20 21.12
C VAL A 211 17.05 1.48 20.30
N VAL A 212 17.07 2.53 19.49
CA VAL A 212 18.25 2.92 18.69
C VAL A 212 19.45 3.20 19.62
N LEU A 213 19.23 3.96 20.69
CA LEU A 213 20.28 4.29 21.66
C LEU A 213 20.80 3.06 22.41
N VAL A 214 19.92 2.16 22.84
CA VAL A 214 20.29 0.89 23.52
C VAL A 214 21.11 -0.01 22.62
N LEU A 215 20.86 0.02 21.31
CA LEU A 215 21.66 -0.70 20.31
C LEU A 215 22.97 0.01 19.97
N GLY A 216 23.31 1.12 20.64
CA GLY A 216 24.54 1.87 20.44
C GLY A 216 24.58 2.62 19.11
N ARG A 217 23.41 2.99 18.57
CA ARG A 217 23.26 3.66 17.29
C ARG A 217 22.85 5.13 17.46
N ASP A 218 23.07 5.93 16.42
CA ASP A 218 22.76 7.35 16.41
C ASP A 218 21.36 7.61 15.82
N ILE A 219 20.50 8.29 16.57
CA ILE A 219 19.09 8.56 16.20
C ILE A 219 18.95 9.46 14.98
N GLU A 220 19.96 10.28 14.67
CA GLU A 220 19.91 11.25 13.57
C GLU A 220 20.37 10.67 12.23
N THR A 221 20.98 9.47 12.24
CA THR A 221 21.58 8.86 11.05
C THR A 221 21.11 7.44 10.79
N THR A 222 20.66 6.72 11.82
CA THR A 222 20.31 5.31 11.71
C THR A 222 18.97 5.10 11.02
N THR A 223 18.95 4.27 9.99
CA THR A 223 17.76 3.85 9.25
C THR A 223 17.15 2.58 9.82
N ALA A 224 15.87 2.32 9.53
CA ALA A 224 15.21 1.08 9.96
C ALA A 224 15.85 -0.17 9.32
N SER A 225 16.29 -0.07 8.06
CA SER A 225 16.97 -1.17 7.36
C SER A 225 18.30 -1.54 8.03
N GLU A 226 19.11 -0.55 8.43
CA GLU A 226 20.35 -0.81 9.18
C GLU A 226 20.08 -1.53 10.50
N LEU A 227 18.98 -1.23 11.18
CA LEU A 227 18.57 -1.98 12.39
C LEU A 227 18.11 -3.41 12.08
N ASP A 228 17.48 -3.63 10.93
CA ASP A 228 17.03 -4.95 10.49
C ASP A 228 18.19 -5.90 10.16
N GLU A 229 19.33 -5.34 9.75
CA GLU A 229 20.59 -6.06 9.52
C GLU A 229 21.34 -6.39 10.82
N LEU A 230 20.96 -5.77 11.95
CA LEU A 230 21.53 -6.14 13.24
C LEU A 230 21.01 -7.52 13.66
N GLU A 231 21.89 -8.50 13.65
CA GLU A 231 21.62 -9.81 14.26
C GLU A 231 21.67 -9.72 15.80
N MET A 232 20.83 -8.86 16.37
CA MET A 232 20.73 -8.64 17.81
C MET A 232 19.30 -8.82 18.29
N TYR A 233 19.18 -9.36 19.50
CA TYR A 233 17.96 -9.38 20.27
C TYR A 233 18.06 -8.41 21.44
N ILE A 234 16.92 -8.09 22.04
CA ILE A 234 16.82 -7.21 23.19
C ILE A 234 15.97 -7.89 24.25
N HIS A 235 16.52 -8.01 25.45
CA HIS A 235 15.80 -8.45 26.64
C HIS A 235 15.10 -7.26 27.29
N CYS A 236 13.78 -7.32 27.44
CA CYS A 236 13.05 -6.39 28.30
C CYS A 236 13.07 -6.93 29.73
N GLN A 237 13.82 -6.30 30.62
CA GLN A 237 13.99 -6.80 31.99
C GLN A 237 12.77 -6.53 32.89
N ASP A 238 11.87 -5.66 32.43
CA ASP A 238 10.60 -5.37 33.11
C ASP A 238 9.49 -6.36 32.73
N CYS A 239 9.72 -7.23 31.75
CA CYS A 239 8.79 -8.29 31.41
C CYS A 239 8.60 -9.22 32.59
N ASP A 240 7.34 -9.44 32.99
CA ASP A 240 7.00 -10.44 33.99
C ASP A 240 7.34 -11.84 33.46
N THR A 241 8.42 -12.42 33.98
CA THR A 241 8.88 -13.77 33.65
C THR A 241 7.97 -14.85 34.23
N SER A 242 6.97 -14.50 35.06
CA SER A 242 6.03 -15.47 35.66
C SER A 242 5.25 -16.29 34.62
N ARG A 243 5.11 -15.76 33.40
CA ARG A 243 4.47 -16.46 32.27
C ARG A 243 5.36 -17.51 31.60
N TYR A 244 6.65 -17.53 31.91
CA TYR A 244 7.61 -18.47 31.37
C TYR A 244 7.99 -19.49 32.44
N ARG A 245 8.47 -20.68 32.04
CA ARG A 245 8.93 -21.68 33.02
C ARG A 245 10.10 -21.11 33.82
N HIS A 246 10.33 -21.58 35.04
CA HIS A 246 11.43 -21.11 35.87
C HIS A 246 12.76 -21.09 35.09
N GLY A 247 13.43 -19.93 35.11
CA GLY A 247 14.66 -19.67 34.36
C GLY A 247 14.46 -19.17 32.92
N GLN A 248 13.25 -19.16 32.38
CA GLN A 248 13.02 -18.70 31.01
C GLN A 248 12.71 -17.20 30.93
N TYR A 249 13.25 -16.54 29.90
CA TYR A 249 12.93 -15.15 29.60
C TYR A 249 12.89 -14.87 28.08
N PRO A 250 12.07 -13.89 27.66
CA PRO A 250 11.94 -13.55 26.25
C PRO A 250 13.03 -12.60 25.77
N LEU A 251 13.52 -12.86 24.57
CA LEU A 251 14.38 -11.99 23.78
C LEU A 251 13.61 -11.53 22.55
N PHE A 252 13.61 -10.23 22.28
CA PHE A 252 12.83 -9.62 21.22
C PHE A 252 13.74 -9.09 20.11
N GLY A 253 13.38 -9.33 18.84
CA GLY A 253 13.84 -8.47 17.76
C GLY A 253 13.34 -7.05 17.96
N TRP A 254 14.06 -6.06 17.42
CA TRP A 254 13.83 -4.65 17.74
C TRP A 254 12.41 -4.17 17.37
N ARG A 255 11.85 -4.56 16.22
CA ARG A 255 10.46 -4.22 15.82
C ARG A 255 9.43 -4.88 16.73
N ARG A 256 9.69 -6.12 17.14
CA ARG A 256 8.82 -6.86 18.05
C ARG A 256 8.84 -6.27 19.46
N LEU A 257 10.01 -5.84 19.93
CA LEU A 257 10.16 -5.14 21.20
C LEU A 257 9.34 -3.86 21.22
N ILE A 258 9.41 -3.06 20.16
CA ILE A 258 8.62 -1.81 20.06
C ILE A 258 7.13 -2.12 20.18
N SER A 259 6.64 -3.12 19.46
CA SER A 259 5.24 -3.56 19.56
C SER A 259 4.89 -4.00 20.99
N HIS A 260 5.78 -4.77 21.63
CA HIS A 260 5.62 -5.23 23.00
C HIS A 260 5.52 -4.06 24.00
N VAL A 261 6.47 -3.13 23.98
CA VAL A 261 6.53 -1.97 24.89
C VAL A 261 5.35 -1.01 24.63
N TYR A 262 5.00 -0.80 23.36
CA TYR A 262 3.89 0.08 22.98
C TYR A 262 2.53 -0.47 23.47
N GLN A 263 2.31 -1.79 23.33
CA GLN A 263 1.07 -2.46 23.74
C GLN A 263 1.00 -2.75 25.25
N ALA A 264 2.09 -2.62 25.99
CA ALA A 264 2.11 -2.86 27.43
C ALA A 264 1.15 -1.90 28.14
N LYS A 265 0.09 -2.48 28.74
CA LYS A 265 -0.94 -1.75 29.50
C LYS A 265 -0.53 -1.48 30.96
N THR A 266 0.46 -2.21 31.48
CA THR A 266 0.93 -2.09 32.87
C THR A 266 2.20 -1.24 32.95
N THR A 267 2.34 -0.46 34.02
CA THR A 267 3.43 0.52 34.22
C THR A 267 4.85 -0.07 34.25
N LYS A 268 5.02 -1.38 34.52
CA LYS A 268 6.35 -2.01 34.60
C LYS A 268 7.08 -2.03 33.26
N CYS A 269 6.54 -2.70 32.23
CA CYS A 269 7.16 -2.77 30.90
C CYS A 269 7.03 -1.47 30.09
N ALA A 270 6.28 -0.48 30.59
CA ALA A 270 6.23 0.85 29.99
C ALA A 270 7.50 1.67 30.30
N SER A 271 8.29 1.26 31.29
CA SER A 271 9.59 1.86 31.56
C SER A 271 10.56 1.50 30.42
N ARG A 272 11.07 2.52 29.74
CA ARG A 272 11.94 2.37 28.56
C ARG A 272 13.42 2.20 28.95
N THR A 273 13.71 2.11 30.25
CA THR A 273 15.05 2.19 30.83
C THR A 273 15.75 0.84 31.00
N ASN A 274 15.00 -0.27 31.03
CA ASN A 274 15.56 -1.58 31.39
C ASN A 274 15.57 -2.53 30.19
N LEU A 275 16.26 -2.09 29.13
CA LEU A 275 16.47 -2.86 27.90
C LEU A 275 17.93 -3.30 27.84
N ARG A 276 18.17 -4.60 27.59
CA ARG A 276 19.52 -5.16 27.47
C ARG A 276 19.71 -5.80 26.09
N PRO A 277 20.65 -5.32 25.25
CA PRO A 277 20.96 -5.97 23.99
C PRO A 277 21.68 -7.31 24.23
N VAL A 278 21.39 -8.28 23.38
CA VAL A 278 21.94 -9.64 23.40
C VAL A 278 22.30 -10.06 21.97
N SER A 279 23.54 -10.46 21.74
CA SER A 279 24.01 -10.91 20.43
C SER A 279 23.32 -12.22 20.00
N SER A 280 22.98 -12.36 18.71
CA SER A 280 22.47 -13.61 18.16
C SER A 280 23.44 -14.79 18.32
N GLN A 281 24.75 -14.54 18.38
CA GLN A 281 25.75 -15.59 18.56
C GLN A 281 25.56 -16.32 19.89
N TRP A 282 25.22 -15.57 20.95
CA TRP A 282 24.90 -16.13 22.26
C TRP A 282 23.65 -17.02 22.20
N THR A 283 22.63 -16.62 21.43
CA THR A 283 21.42 -17.43 21.26
C THR A 283 21.66 -18.73 20.48
N LYS A 284 22.70 -18.80 19.64
CA LYS A 284 23.07 -20.02 18.92
C LYS A 284 23.78 -21.03 19.83
N SER A 285 24.43 -20.57 20.91
CA SER A 285 25.11 -21.43 21.88
C SER A 285 24.22 -21.91 23.03
N SER A 286 23.16 -21.17 23.36
CA SER A 286 22.22 -21.53 24.43
C SER A 286 21.08 -22.41 23.90
N GLU A 287 20.52 -23.29 24.75
CA GLU A 287 19.30 -24.07 24.44
C GLU A 287 18.08 -23.13 24.35
N CYS A 288 17.98 -22.40 23.23
CA CYS A 288 16.92 -21.45 22.96
C CYS A 288 15.74 -22.14 22.27
N PHE A 289 14.53 -21.90 22.78
CA PHE A 289 13.30 -22.28 22.09
C PHE A 289 12.70 -21.04 21.42
N ILE A 290 12.41 -21.13 20.13
CA ILE A 290 11.67 -20.07 19.43
C ILE A 290 10.20 -20.14 19.84
N VAL A 291 9.81 -19.39 20.88
CA VAL A 291 8.42 -19.27 21.34
C VAL A 291 7.90 -17.92 20.87
N GLY A 292 7.13 -17.90 19.78
CA GLY A 292 6.52 -16.66 19.28
C GLY A 292 7.23 -16.00 18.10
N GLY A 293 7.94 -16.78 17.29
CA GLY A 293 8.16 -16.45 15.89
C GLY A 293 7.01 -17.03 15.08
N HIS A 294 6.26 -16.21 14.36
CA HIS A 294 5.34 -16.73 13.34
C HIS A 294 6.17 -17.47 12.29
N ARG A 295 6.33 -18.79 12.44
CA ARG A 295 6.98 -19.65 11.44
C ARG A 295 6.22 -19.66 10.11
N ASP A 296 4.98 -19.18 10.16
CA ASP A 296 4.07 -19.02 9.04
C ASP A 296 3.39 -17.65 9.18
N ASP A 297 4.07 -16.57 8.81
CA ASP A 297 3.39 -15.30 8.57
C ASP A 297 2.77 -15.31 7.17
N TYR A 298 1.58 -14.73 7.02
CA TYR A 298 0.96 -14.44 5.72
C TYR A 298 1.73 -13.31 5.05
N ILE A 299 2.91 -13.62 4.53
CA ILE A 299 3.82 -12.63 3.92
C ILE A 299 4.41 -13.09 2.59
N TRP A 300 4.10 -14.31 2.16
CA TRP A 300 4.64 -14.86 0.92
C TRP A 300 3.72 -14.59 -0.26
N CYS A 301 4.33 -14.14 -1.35
CA CYS A 301 3.69 -13.87 -2.63
C CYS A 301 4.23 -14.81 -3.71
N CYS A 302 3.35 -15.26 -4.59
CA CYS A 302 3.74 -15.99 -5.79
C CYS A 302 4.30 -15.01 -6.83
N TRP A 303 5.50 -15.28 -7.34
CA TRP A 303 6.08 -14.49 -8.43
C TRP A 303 5.28 -14.65 -9.73
N HIS A 304 4.86 -15.89 -10.02
CA HIS A 304 4.17 -16.26 -11.26
C HIS A 304 2.72 -15.75 -11.34
N CYS A 305 2.09 -15.40 -10.21
CA CYS A 305 0.75 -14.81 -10.19
C CYS A 305 0.75 -13.28 -10.07
N ARG A 306 1.90 -12.63 -9.92
CA ARG A 306 1.99 -11.19 -9.65
C ARG A 306 1.36 -10.39 -10.80
N GLY A 307 0.43 -9.49 -10.45
CA GLY A 307 -0.29 -8.65 -11.41
C GLY A 307 -1.34 -9.39 -12.26
N THR A 308 -1.65 -10.66 -11.95
CA THR A 308 -2.73 -11.43 -12.61
C THR A 308 -3.99 -11.45 -11.75
N GLU A 309 -5.13 -11.87 -12.31
CA GLU A 309 -6.35 -12.14 -11.54
C GLU A 309 -6.17 -13.23 -10.47
N ASN A 310 -5.22 -14.13 -10.71
CA ASN A 310 -4.84 -15.20 -9.80
C ASN A 310 -3.80 -14.77 -8.77
N GLN A 311 -3.49 -13.47 -8.64
CA GLN A 311 -2.60 -12.97 -7.61
C GLN A 311 -3.12 -13.39 -6.25
N SER A 312 -2.48 -14.43 -5.70
CA SER A 312 -2.81 -14.98 -4.40
C SER A 312 -2.67 -13.88 -3.36
N GLN A 313 -3.61 -13.82 -2.42
CA GLN A 313 -3.38 -13.07 -1.17
C GLN A 313 -2.10 -13.56 -0.49
N LEU A 314 -1.59 -12.78 0.45
CA LEU A 314 -0.43 -13.18 1.22
C LEU A 314 -0.66 -14.57 1.84
N MET A 315 0.32 -15.46 1.70
CA MET A 315 0.22 -16.85 2.12
C MET A 315 1.31 -17.20 3.13
N TYR A 316 1.05 -18.27 3.87
CA TYR A 316 2.06 -18.98 4.64
C TYR A 316 3.10 -19.66 3.74
N HIS A 317 4.29 -19.97 4.27
CA HIS A 317 5.36 -20.59 3.49
C HIS A 317 4.98 -21.97 2.93
N SER A 318 4.27 -22.76 3.73
CA SER A 318 3.73 -24.05 3.30
C SER A 318 2.66 -23.91 2.22
N ALA A 319 1.75 -22.93 2.38
CA ALA A 319 0.67 -22.65 1.43
C ALA A 319 1.20 -22.16 0.08
N ILE A 320 2.20 -21.26 0.05
CA ILE A 320 2.79 -20.81 -1.22
C ILE A 320 3.48 -21.95 -1.96
N LYS A 321 4.15 -22.88 -1.24
CA LYS A 321 4.74 -24.07 -1.88
C LYS A 321 3.66 -24.98 -2.47
N ALA A 322 2.57 -25.22 -1.75
CA ALA A 322 1.45 -26.00 -2.27
C ALA A 322 0.81 -25.34 -3.49
N HIS A 323 0.63 -24.02 -3.45
CA HIS A 323 0.15 -23.21 -4.58
C HIS A 323 1.06 -23.35 -5.81
N LEU A 324 2.38 -23.22 -5.65
CA LEU A 324 3.34 -23.38 -6.75
C LEU A 324 3.29 -24.76 -7.41
N VAL A 325 3.09 -25.81 -6.62
CA VAL A 325 2.91 -27.18 -7.15
C VAL A 325 1.59 -27.30 -7.91
N LYS A 326 0.50 -26.80 -7.33
CA LYS A 326 -0.85 -26.98 -7.86
C LYS A 326 -1.12 -26.13 -9.09
N GLU A 327 -0.78 -24.85 -9.04
CA GLU A 327 -1.14 -23.87 -10.07
C GLU A 327 -0.04 -23.70 -11.13
N HIS A 328 1.23 -23.99 -10.78
CA HIS A 328 2.37 -23.80 -11.69
C HIS A 328 3.18 -25.08 -11.96
N GLY A 329 2.86 -26.21 -11.32
CA GLY A 329 3.61 -27.46 -11.49
C GLY A 329 5.03 -27.45 -10.92
N ILE A 330 5.40 -26.43 -10.14
CA ILE A 330 6.76 -26.22 -9.64
C ILE A 330 6.97 -27.01 -8.34
N LYS A 331 7.60 -28.18 -8.46
CA LYS A 331 7.88 -29.08 -7.31
C LYS A 331 9.04 -28.62 -6.43
N LYS A 332 10.07 -28.03 -7.04
CA LYS A 332 11.26 -27.53 -6.34
C LYS A 332 11.35 -26.03 -6.56
N SER A 333 10.72 -25.28 -5.67
CA SER A 333 10.68 -23.82 -5.75
C SER A 333 11.83 -23.16 -5.00
N SER A 334 12.21 -21.95 -5.44
CA SER A 334 13.25 -21.12 -4.83
C SER A 334 12.73 -19.73 -4.46
N VAL A 335 13.21 -19.20 -3.32
CA VAL A 335 12.91 -17.83 -2.87
C VAL A 335 13.58 -16.83 -3.82
N ASN A 336 12.88 -15.75 -4.15
CA ASN A 336 13.29 -14.74 -5.12
C ASN A 336 13.55 -15.32 -6.52
N VAL A 337 12.81 -16.36 -6.87
CA VAL A 337 12.71 -16.91 -8.23
C VAL A 337 11.26 -17.27 -8.51
N ASP A 338 10.66 -18.10 -7.65
CA ASP A 338 9.27 -18.56 -7.82
C ASP A 338 8.29 -17.88 -6.86
N TYR A 339 8.80 -17.45 -5.71
CA TYR A 339 8.03 -16.75 -4.69
C TYR A 339 8.94 -15.83 -3.89
N TYR A 340 8.37 -14.79 -3.31
CA TYR A 340 9.11 -13.74 -2.60
C TYR A 340 8.34 -13.28 -1.36
N LYS A 341 9.02 -12.56 -0.47
CA LYS A 341 8.36 -11.92 0.69
C LYS A 341 7.80 -10.58 0.27
N GLU A 342 6.58 -10.28 0.68
CA GLU A 342 5.95 -8.99 0.47
C GLU A 342 6.77 -7.88 1.12
N LEU A 343 7.00 -6.78 0.41
CA LEU A 343 7.80 -5.66 0.91
C LEU A 343 7.21 -5.06 2.20
N GLY A 344 5.87 -5.05 2.34
CA GLY A 344 5.20 -4.56 3.53
C GLY A 344 5.37 -5.43 4.79
N ALA A 345 5.99 -6.61 4.68
CA ALA A 345 6.21 -7.51 5.80
C ALA A 345 7.44 -7.12 6.65
N SER A 346 7.38 -7.39 7.95
CA SER A 346 8.54 -7.20 8.84
C SER A 346 9.72 -8.10 8.43
N PRO A 347 10.94 -7.56 8.31
CA PRO A 347 12.09 -8.33 7.83
C PRO A 347 12.72 -9.18 8.93
N GLY A 348 12.74 -10.49 8.72
CA GLY A 348 13.60 -11.42 9.48
C GLY A 348 13.48 -11.28 11.00
N ILE A 349 14.60 -11.48 11.71
CA ILE A 349 14.70 -11.58 13.17
C ILE A 349 14.07 -10.38 13.91
N SER A 350 14.06 -9.19 13.32
CA SER A 350 13.50 -7.97 13.92
C SER A 350 12.05 -8.12 14.41
N GLY A 351 11.26 -8.98 13.75
CA GLY A 351 9.87 -9.27 14.09
C GLY A 351 9.65 -10.40 15.11
N PHE A 352 10.71 -11.07 15.58
CA PHE A 352 10.60 -12.32 16.32
C PHE A 352 10.72 -12.14 17.84
N THR A 353 10.15 -13.10 18.58
CA THR A 353 10.49 -13.34 19.98
C THR A 353 11.14 -14.72 20.09
N LEU A 354 12.26 -14.80 20.82
CA LEU A 354 12.89 -16.03 21.28
C LEU A 354 12.62 -16.19 22.78
N THR A 355 12.57 -17.42 23.27
CA THR A 355 12.61 -17.71 24.69
C THR A 355 13.88 -18.49 24.99
N VAL A 356 14.65 -18.00 25.94
CA VAL A 356 15.91 -18.62 26.34
C VAL A 356 15.78 -19.12 27.76
N CYS A 357 16.32 -20.30 28.05
CA CYS A 357 16.49 -20.77 29.42
C CYS A 357 17.79 -20.17 29.96
N SER A 358 17.75 -19.54 31.13
CA SER A 358 18.95 -19.33 31.92
C SER A 358 19.53 -20.71 32.22
N ASP A 359 20.80 -20.91 31.93
CA ASP A 359 21.52 -22.06 32.46
C ASP A 359 21.19 -22.14 33.96
N CYS A 360 20.71 -23.29 34.43
CA CYS A 360 20.61 -23.53 35.86
C CYS A 360 22.05 -23.51 36.38
N ASP A 361 22.43 -22.43 37.07
CA ASP A 361 23.66 -22.37 37.87
C ASP A 361 23.80 -23.62 38.75
#